data_AF-R9K1Y2-F1
#
_entry.id   AF-R9K1Y2-F1
#
_cell.length_a   1.000
_cell.length_b   1.000
_cell.length_c   1.000
_cell.angle_alpha   90.00
_cell.angle_beta   90.00
_cell.angle_gamma   90.00
#
_symmetry.space_group_name_H-M   'P 1'
#
loop_
_entity.id
_entity.type
_entity.pdbx_description
1 polymer ?
#
loop_
_entity_poly.entity_id
_entity_poly.type
_entity_poly.pdbx_seq_one_letter_code
_entity_poly.pdbx_strand_id
1 'polypeptide(L)'
;MSEISRIEELERRIEMLEFLRQNYGRVIKVYQTVIPVAVKAAETSAAGQSIYSYDKNGAAAKAYGAFTREVIRSGERDKNAASLSR
;
A
#
# COMPACT_ATOMS: atom_id res chain seq x y z
N MET A 1 22.94 -10.32 10.85
CA MET A 1 21.91 -9.40 11.38
C MET A 1 21.16 -10.12 12.49
N SER A 2 21.07 -9.53 13.68
CA SER A 2 20.30 -10.11 14.80
C SER A 2 18.79 -9.94 14.57
N GLU A 3 17.97 -10.82 15.15
CA GLU A 3 16.50 -10.70 15.09
C GLU A 3 16.00 -9.39 15.70
N ILE A 4 16.68 -8.88 16.72
CA ILE A 4 16.37 -7.61 17.39
C ILE A 4 16.36 -6.45 16.38
N SER A 5 17.37 -6.34 15.52
CA SER A 5 17.43 -5.24 14.54
C SER A 5 16.30 -5.29 13.51
N ARG A 6 15.76 -6.48 13.16
CA ARG A 6 14.60 -6.58 12.25
C ARG A 6 13.32 -6.10 12.92
N ILE A 7 13.17 -6.36 14.22
CA ILE A 7 12.00 -5.93 14.99
C ILE A 7 11.97 -4.41 15.11
N GLU A 8 13.10 -3.79 15.49
CA GLU A 8 13.22 -2.32 15.59
C GLU A 8 12.91 -1.62 14.25
N GLU A 9 13.35 -2.19 13.13
CA GLU A 9 13.05 -1.64 11.81
C GLU A 9 11.56 -1.73 11.46
N LEU A 10 10.89 -2.83 11.84
CA LEU A 10 9.46 -2.99 11.64
C LEU A 10 8.65 -2.02 12.51
N GLU A 11 9.02 -1.86 13.78
CA GLU A 11 8.37 -0.92 14.70
C GLU A 11 8.48 0.52 14.18
N ARG A 12 9.68 0.93 13.74
CA ARG A 12 9.91 2.25 13.17
C ARG A 12 9.04 2.50 11.92
N ARG A 13 8.81 1.48 11.09
CA ARG A 13 7.92 1.57 9.92
C ARG A 13 6.46 1.70 10.32
N ILE A 14 6.02 1.00 11.37
CA ILE A 14 4.65 1.10 11.88
C ILE A 14 4.39 2.51 12.42
N GLU A 15 5.29 3.03 13.26
CA GLU A 15 5.18 4.36 13.85
C GLU A 15 5.13 5.46 12.78
N MET A 16 5.99 5.38 11.76
CA MET A 16 5.98 6.32 10.63
C MET A 16 4.63 6.33 9.91
N LEU A 17 4.04 5.16 9.66
CA LEU A 17 2.75 5.06 8.96
C LEU A 17 1.61 5.66 9.79
N GLU A 18 1.62 5.44 11.10
CA GLU A 18 0.65 6.04 12.01
C GLU A 18 0.80 7.56 12.05
N PHE A 19 2.02 8.07 12.16
CA PHE A 19 2.31 9.49 12.10
C PHE A 19 1.77 10.13 10.81
N LEU A 20 1.99 9.51 9.65
CA LEU A 20 1.49 10.01 8.38
C LEU A 20 -0.04 10.08 8.35
N ARG A 21 -0.72 9.05 8.86
CA ARG A 21 -2.18 8.99 8.91
C ARG A 21 -2.76 10.04 9.85
N GLN A 22 -2.16 10.22 11.02
CA GLN A 22 -2.63 11.18 12.00
C GLN A 22 -2.45 12.64 11.53
N ASN A 23 -1.29 12.96 10.96
CA ASN A 23 -0.95 14.34 10.61
C ASN A 23 -1.46 14.75 9.22
N TYR A 24 -1.46 13.83 8.26
CA TYR A 24 -1.79 14.14 6.86
C TYR A 24 -3.09 13.50 6.39
N GLY A 25 -3.61 12.48 7.08
CA GLY A 25 -4.80 11.71 6.67
C GLY A 25 -6.07 12.53 6.47
N ARG A 26 -6.15 13.72 7.08
CA ARG A 26 -7.27 14.66 6.92
C ARG A 26 -7.23 15.40 5.57
N VAL A 27 -6.05 15.67 5.05
CA VAL A 27 -5.83 16.47 3.82
C VAL A 27 -5.53 15.56 2.63
N ILE A 28 -4.75 14.51 2.85
CA ILE A 28 -4.32 13.55 1.84
C ILE A 28 -4.77 12.17 2.31
N LYS A 29 -5.45 11.43 1.44
CA LYS A 29 -5.92 10.09 1.77
C LYS A 29 -4.74 9.12 1.85
N VAL A 30 -4.44 8.65 3.06
CA VAL A 30 -3.43 7.62 3.31
C VAL A 30 -4.13 6.28 3.49
N TYR A 31 -3.85 5.33 2.60
CA TYR A 31 -4.47 4.00 2.60
C TYR A 31 -3.78 3.04 3.59
N GLN A 32 -4.48 1.97 3.97
CA GLN A 32 -3.97 0.96 4.91
C GLN A 32 -2.99 0.00 4.28
N THR A 33 -3.17 -0.31 3.01
CA THR A 33 -2.32 -1.27 2.32
C THR A 33 -0.88 -0.77 2.16
N VAL A 34 0.09 -1.53 2.66
CA VAL A 34 1.53 -1.24 2.49
C VAL A 34 2.10 -2.14 1.38
N ILE A 35 2.77 -1.54 0.41
CA ILE A 35 3.46 -2.28 -0.65
C ILE A 35 4.91 -2.53 -0.20
N PRO A 36 5.34 -3.80 -0.03
CA PRO A 36 6.70 -4.09 0.39
C PRO A 36 7.68 -3.80 -0.75
N VAL A 37 8.92 -3.42 -0.38
CA VAL A 37 10.04 -3.44 -1.33
C VAL A 37 10.27 -4.89 -1.73
N ALA A 38 10.18 -5.18 -3.03
CA ALA A 38 10.35 -6.53 -3.56
C ALA A 38 11.35 -6.51 -4.71
N VAL A 39 12.40 -7.31 -4.61
CA VAL A 39 13.45 -7.44 -5.65
C VAL A 39 12.82 -7.79 -7.00
N LYS A 40 11.87 -8.74 -7.01
CA LYS A 40 11.13 -9.12 -8.21
C LYS A 40 10.28 -7.99 -8.81
N ALA A 41 9.80 -7.06 -7.99
CA ALA A 41 9.11 -5.86 -8.50
C ALA A 41 10.10 -4.89 -9.17
N ALA A 42 11.32 -4.79 -8.67
CA ALA A 42 12.39 -4.05 -9.34
C ALA A 42 12.84 -4.73 -10.64
N GLU A 43 12.93 -6.06 -10.65
CA GLU A 43 13.24 -6.84 -11.85
C GLU A 43 12.18 -6.68 -12.95
N THR A 44 10.88 -6.64 -12.59
CA THR A 44 9.82 -6.36 -13.58
C THR A 44 9.97 -5.02 -14.25
N SER A 45 10.43 -3.99 -13.52
CA SER A 45 10.69 -2.67 -14.10
C SER A 45 11.79 -2.73 -15.16
N ALA A 46 12.80 -3.58 -14.95
CA ALA A 46 13.86 -3.83 -15.95
C ALA A 46 13.38 -4.74 -17.10
N ALA A 47 12.51 -5.72 -16.82
CA ALA A 47 12.00 -6.66 -17.80
C ALA A 47 10.85 -6.11 -18.66
N GLY A 48 10.25 -4.97 -18.30
CA GLY A 48 9.13 -4.36 -19.02
C GLY A 48 7.82 -5.13 -18.89
N GLN A 49 7.66 -5.96 -17.85
CA GLN A 49 6.47 -6.79 -17.62
C GLN A 49 5.75 -6.35 -16.35
N SER A 50 4.43 -6.54 -16.28
CA SER A 50 3.70 -6.24 -15.04
C SER A 50 4.03 -7.25 -13.94
N ILE A 51 4.02 -6.80 -12.67
CA ILE A 51 4.23 -7.67 -11.50
C ILE A 51 3.19 -8.79 -11.40
N TYR A 52 1.99 -8.58 -11.94
CA TYR A 52 0.95 -9.61 -12.01
C TYR A 52 1.29 -10.74 -12.97
N SER A 53 2.04 -10.46 -14.03
CA SER A 53 2.45 -11.47 -15.00
C SER A 53 3.73 -12.17 -14.55
N TYR A 54 4.68 -11.41 -13.99
CA TYR A 54 6.00 -11.90 -13.61
C TYR A 54 6.01 -12.66 -12.27
N ASP A 55 5.32 -12.14 -11.24
CA ASP A 55 5.18 -12.82 -9.95
C ASP A 55 3.77 -12.66 -9.37
N LYS A 56 2.80 -13.29 -10.04
CA LYS A 56 1.36 -13.25 -9.69
C LYS A 56 1.07 -13.53 -8.22
N ASN A 57 1.87 -14.39 -7.59
CA ASN A 57 1.67 -14.85 -6.21
C ASN A 57 2.58 -14.14 -5.20
N GLY A 58 3.45 -13.25 -5.68
CA GLY A 58 4.41 -12.49 -4.89
C GLY A 58 3.74 -11.50 -3.94
N ALA A 59 4.49 -11.14 -2.88
CA ALA A 59 4.01 -10.21 -1.87
C ALA A 59 3.63 -8.83 -2.47
N ALA A 60 4.41 -8.35 -3.44
CA ALA A 60 4.12 -7.10 -4.15
C ALA A 60 2.84 -7.18 -4.99
N ALA A 61 2.67 -8.23 -5.81
CA ALA A 61 1.46 -8.40 -6.63
C ALA A 61 0.19 -8.46 -5.76
N LYS A 62 0.24 -9.21 -4.65
CA LYS A 62 -0.85 -9.30 -3.68
C LYS A 62 -1.14 -7.95 -3.02
N ALA A 63 -0.09 -7.20 -2.63
CA ALA A 63 -0.23 -5.87 -2.03
C ALA A 63 -0.86 -4.87 -3.01
N TYR A 64 -0.42 -4.85 -4.28
CA TYR A 64 -1.06 -4.01 -5.29
C TYR A 64 -2.53 -4.38 -5.49
N GLY A 65 -2.88 -5.67 -5.54
CA GLY A 65 -4.27 -6.10 -5.65
C GLY A 65 -5.14 -5.69 -4.45
N ALA A 66 -4.59 -5.76 -3.23
CA ALA A 66 -5.29 -5.28 -2.02
C ALA A 66 -5.49 -3.76 -2.05
N PHE A 67 -4.47 -3.01 -2.46
CA PHE A 67 -4.51 -1.57 -2.58
C PHE A 67 -5.56 -1.12 -3.60
N THR A 68 -5.61 -1.74 -4.78
CA THR A 68 -6.62 -1.45 -5.81
C THR A 68 -8.04 -1.60 -5.26
N ARG A 69 -8.33 -2.66 -4.50
CA ARG A 69 -9.65 -2.85 -3.86
C ARG A 69 -9.98 -1.75 -2.85
N GLU A 70 -8.98 -1.29 -2.12
CA GLU A 70 -9.12 -0.20 -1.15
C GLU A 70 -9.49 1.12 -1.82
N VAL A 71 -8.81 1.46 -2.91
CA VAL A 71 -9.06 2.67 -3.72
C VAL A 71 -10.47 2.65 -4.31
N ILE A 72 -10.89 1.52 -4.91
CA ILE A 72 -12.23 1.38 -5.51
C ILE A 72 -13.31 1.62 -4.45
N ARG A 73 -13.21 0.94 -3.30
CA ARG A 73 -14.16 1.09 -2.19
C ARG A 73 -14.21 2.52 -1.65
N SER A 74 -13.06 3.20 -1.60
CA SER A 74 -13.01 4.61 -1.23
C SER A 74 -13.79 5.48 -2.21
N GLY A 75 -13.53 5.32 -3.52
CA GLY A 75 -14.18 6.12 -4.55
C GLY A 75 -15.71 5.94 -4.57
N GLU A 76 -16.21 4.73 -4.29
CA GLU A 76 -17.65 4.48 -4.15
C GLU A 76 -18.27 5.23 -2.96
N ARG A 77 -17.58 5.26 -1.81
CA ARG A 77 -18.05 6.03 -0.64
C ARG A 77 -18.08 7.53 -0.92
N ASP A 78 -17.04 8.04 -1.57
CA ASP A 78 -16.93 9.48 -1.88
C ASP A 78 -18.03 9.91 -2.88
N LYS A 79 -18.35 9.06 -3.86
CA LYS A 79 -19.48 9.27 -4.79
C LYS A 79 -20.84 9.23 -4.08
N ASN A 80 -21.05 8.24 -3.21
CA ASN A 80 -22.30 8.09 -2.47
C ASN A 80 -22.53 9.27 -1.50
N ALA A 81 -21.48 9.74 -0.82
CA ALA A 81 -21.56 10.91 0.06
C ALA A 81 -21.93 12.19 -0.72
N ALA A 82 -21.36 12.39 -1.91
CA ALA A 82 -21.69 13.53 -2.76
C ALA A 82 -23.12 13.50 -3.33
N SER A 83 -23.70 12.30 -3.53
CA SER A 83 -25.10 12.16 -3.95
C SER A 83 -26.12 12.34 -2.82
N LEU A 84 -25.75 12.06 -1.57
CA LEU A 84 -26.62 12.21 -0.39
C LEU A 84 -26.64 13.64 0.16
N SER A 85 -25.68 14.48 -0.21
CA SER A 85 -25.62 15.89 0.18
C SER A 85 -26.31 16.84 -0.82
N ARG A 86 -27.09 16.31 -1.76
CA ARG A 86 -27.83 17.09 -2.78
C ARG A 86 -29.32 17.05 -2.53
#